data_AF-A0A2R7RWH4-F1
#
_entry.id   AF-A0A2R7RWH4-F1
#
_cell.length_a   1.000
_cell.length_b   1.000
_cell.length_c   1.000
_cell.angle_alpha   90.00
_cell.angle_beta   90.00
_cell.angle_gamma   90.00
#
_symmetry.space_group_name_H-M   'P 1'
#
loop_
_entity.id
_entity.type
_entity.pdbx_description
1 polymer ?
#
loop_
_entity_poly.entity_id
_entity_poly.type
_entity_poly.pdbx_seq_one_letter_code
_entity_poly.pdbx_strand_id
1 'polypeptide(L)'
;MSAQPQEFLGAAANDKDPQETREWLDALSAVIGEEGGDRAHFLLETLIDHARQAGIDVPFSANTAYVNTIPTDQEERFPGNIEIEERLRAYMRWNAMAMVVRANKHNPEDGGDLGGHISSFASLATMLGCGFNHFWHADDGVHGGDLLYI
;
A
#
# COMPACT_ATOMS: atom_id res chain seq x y z
N MET A 1 2.68 13.16 -7.74
CA MET A 1 2.23 12.53 -9.00
C MET A 1 1.61 11.20 -8.61
N SER A 2 0.33 11.20 -8.26
CA SER A 2 -0.44 9.95 -8.12
C SER A 2 -0.43 9.24 -9.47
N ALA A 3 -0.21 7.93 -9.46
CA ALA A 3 -0.42 7.13 -10.66
C ALA A 3 -1.88 7.33 -11.08
N GLN A 4 -2.09 7.95 -12.23
CA GLN A 4 -3.39 7.90 -12.89
C GLN A 4 -3.68 6.41 -13.12
N PRO A 5 -4.89 5.91 -12.80
CA PRO A 5 -5.24 4.55 -13.16
C PRO A 5 -4.95 4.41 -14.65
N GLN A 6 -4.09 3.46 -15.00
CA GLN A 6 -3.94 3.05 -16.39
C GLN A 6 -5.35 2.72 -16.85
N GLU A 7 -5.85 3.43 -17.87
CA GLU A 7 -7.05 2.97 -18.57
C GLU A 7 -6.83 1.48 -18.87
N PHE A 8 -7.81 0.67 -18.49
CA PHE A 8 -7.76 -0.77 -18.70
C PHE A 8 -7.83 -1.04 -20.22
N LEU A 9 -6.69 -0.86 -20.91
CA LEU A 9 -6.54 -1.03 -22.35
C LEU A 9 -6.51 -2.52 -22.75
N GLY A 10 -6.65 -3.43 -21.79
CA GLY A 10 -6.51 -4.88 -21.96
C GLY A 10 -7.53 -5.52 -22.91
N ALA A 11 -8.62 -4.83 -23.25
CA ALA A 11 -9.64 -5.31 -24.19
C ALA A 11 -9.79 -4.44 -25.46
N ALA A 12 -9.50 -3.14 -25.41
CA ALA A 12 -9.90 -2.21 -26.47
C ALA A 12 -9.22 -2.46 -27.83
N ALA A 13 -8.01 -3.04 -27.87
CA ALA A 13 -7.29 -3.28 -29.12
C ALA A 13 -7.80 -4.48 -29.94
N ASN A 14 -8.65 -5.35 -29.35
CA ASN A 14 -9.17 -6.58 -29.98
C ASN A 14 -10.66 -6.84 -29.67
N ASP A 15 -11.38 -5.83 -29.18
CA ASP A 15 -12.81 -5.94 -28.89
C ASP A 15 -13.60 -6.06 -30.21
N LYS A 16 -14.36 -7.15 -30.35
CA LYS A 16 -15.16 -7.44 -31.54
C LYS A 16 -16.45 -6.63 -31.59
N ASP A 17 -16.98 -6.25 -30.43
CA ASP A 17 -18.18 -5.42 -30.31
C ASP A 17 -18.03 -4.39 -29.18
N PRO A 18 -17.37 -3.25 -29.47
CA PRO A 18 -17.18 -2.18 -28.49
C PRO A 18 -18.49 -1.55 -27.99
N GLN A 19 -19.60 -1.70 -28.72
CA GLN A 19 -20.90 -1.16 -28.32
C GLN A 19 -21.49 -2.04 -27.21
N GLU A 20 -21.48 -3.36 -27.38
CA GLU A 20 -21.91 -4.30 -26.34
C GLU A 20 -21.08 -4.11 -25.07
N THR A 21 -19.75 -4.06 -25.17
CA THR A 21 -18.87 -3.82 -24.01
C THR A 21 -19.22 -2.54 -23.28
N ARG A 22 -19.54 -1.46 -24.00
CA ARG A 22 -19.96 -0.19 -23.40
C ARG A 22 -21.29 -0.32 -22.67
N GLU A 23 -22.27 -1.00 -23.26
CA GLU A 23 -23.58 -1.23 -22.64
C GLU A 23 -23.46 -2.00 -21.32
N TRP A 24 -22.59 -3.01 -21.26
CA TRP A 24 -22.29 -3.74 -20.01
C TRP A 24 -21.60 -2.87 -18.95
N LEU A 25 -20.63 -2.03 -19.36
CA LEU A 25 -19.96 -1.10 -18.45
C LEU A 25 -20.90 -0.01 -17.92
N ASP A 26 -21.78 0.51 -18.77
CA ASP A 26 -22.80 1.49 -18.39
C ASP A 26 -23.81 0.86 -17.43
N ALA A 27 -24.24 -0.38 -17.67
CA ALA A 27 -25.13 -1.11 -16.77
C ALA A 27 -24.49 -1.34 -15.39
N LEU A 28 -23.22 -1.75 -15.34
CA LEU A 28 -22.49 -1.91 -14.08
C LEU A 28 -22.34 -0.57 -13.35
N SER A 29 -22.02 0.50 -14.09
CA SER A 29 -21.89 1.86 -13.54
C SER A 29 -23.21 2.36 -12.94
N ALA A 30 -24.34 2.08 -13.60
CA ALA A 30 -25.67 2.39 -13.10
C ALA A 30 -25.97 1.65 -11.78
N VAL A 31 -25.64 0.36 -11.69
CA VAL A 31 -25.80 -0.40 -10.43
C VAL A 31 -24.94 0.18 -9.31
N ILE A 32 -23.68 0.51 -9.59
CA ILE A 32 -22.78 1.13 -8.59
C ILE A 32 -23.36 2.45 -8.11
N GLY A 33 -23.91 3.28 -9.01
CA GLY A 33 -24.49 4.58 -8.68
C GLY A 33 -25.80 4.52 -7.89
N GLU A 34 -26.69 3.58 -8.24
CA GLU A 34 -28.05 3.51 -7.68
C GLU A 34 -28.16 2.53 -6.49
N GLU A 35 -27.50 1.37 -6.55
CA GLU A 35 -27.60 0.29 -5.55
C GLU A 35 -26.33 0.13 -4.70
N GLY A 36 -25.21 0.73 -5.10
CA GLY A 36 -23.96 0.75 -4.35
C GLY A 36 -22.98 -0.40 -4.64
N GLY A 37 -21.81 -0.33 -3.99
CA GLY A 37 -20.68 -1.24 -4.24
C GLY A 37 -20.94 -2.71 -3.88
N ASP A 38 -21.61 -2.97 -2.75
CA ASP A 38 -21.91 -4.35 -2.30
C ASP A 38 -22.76 -5.09 -3.33
N ARG A 39 -23.73 -4.39 -3.94
CA ARG A 39 -24.58 -4.97 -4.97
C ARG A 39 -23.81 -5.27 -6.24
N ALA A 40 -23.00 -4.32 -6.70
CA ALA A 40 -22.16 -4.50 -7.87
C ALA A 40 -21.20 -5.69 -7.69
N HIS A 41 -20.60 -5.82 -6.50
CA HIS A 41 -19.75 -6.95 -6.14
C HIS A 41 -20.50 -8.29 -6.22
N PHE A 42 -21.69 -8.37 -5.60
CA PHE A 42 -22.53 -9.57 -5.66
C PHE A 42 -22.88 -9.98 -7.10
N LEU A 43 -23.23 -9.01 -7.97
CA LEU A 43 -23.55 -9.30 -9.38
C LEU A 43 -22.33 -9.82 -10.14
N LEU A 44 -21.15 -9.22 -9.93
CA LEU A 44 -19.91 -9.67 -10.56
C LEU A 44 -19.54 -11.10 -10.13
N GLU A 45 -19.63 -11.42 -8.84
CA GLU A 45 -19.40 -12.79 -8.35
C GLU A 45 -20.39 -13.77 -8.97
N THR A 46 -21.68 -13.42 -9.03
CA THR A 46 -22.72 -14.26 -9.63
C THR A 46 -22.46 -14.51 -11.12
N LEU A 47 -22.03 -13.50 -11.87
CA LEU A 47 -21.68 -13.63 -13.29
C LEU A 47 -20.45 -14.52 -13.50
N ILE A 48 -19.42 -14.36 -12.67
CA ILE A 48 -18.22 -15.20 -12.69
C ILE A 48 -18.58 -16.67 -12.40
N ASP A 49 -19.41 -16.92 -11.39
CA ASP A 49 -19.83 -18.28 -11.05
C ASP A 49 -20.71 -18.90 -12.14
N HIS A 50 -21.59 -18.12 -12.77
CA HIS A 50 -22.37 -18.58 -13.92
C HIS A 50 -21.48 -18.93 -15.11
N ALA A 51 -20.48 -18.10 -15.41
CA ALA A 51 -19.51 -18.37 -16.47
C ALA A 51 -18.72 -19.66 -16.21
N ARG A 52 -18.27 -19.89 -14.96
CA ARG A 52 -17.62 -21.14 -14.55
C ARG A 52 -18.53 -22.36 -14.74
N GLN A 53 -19.80 -22.27 -14.35
CA GLN A 53 -20.78 -23.35 -14.57
C GLN A 53 -21.03 -23.63 -16.05
N ALA A 54 -20.93 -22.62 -16.91
CA ALA A 54 -21.00 -22.77 -18.36
C ALA A 54 -19.70 -23.33 -18.99
N GLY A 55 -18.68 -23.64 -18.18
CA GLY A 55 -17.40 -24.19 -18.64
C GLY A 55 -16.44 -23.15 -19.22
N ILE A 56 -16.71 -21.86 -19.00
CA ILE A 56 -15.80 -20.78 -19.39
C ILE A 56 -14.68 -20.71 -18.34
N ASP A 57 -13.44 -20.81 -18.80
CA ASP A 57 -12.26 -20.66 -17.92
C ASP A 57 -12.11 -19.19 -17.53
N VAL A 58 -12.41 -18.88 -16.26
CA VAL A 58 -12.23 -17.54 -15.68
C VAL A 58 -11.05 -17.62 -14.71
N PRO A 59 -9.82 -17.29 -15.14
CA PRO A 59 -8.66 -17.34 -14.28
C PRO A 59 -8.82 -16.38 -13.11
N PHE A 60 -8.61 -16.88 -11.89
CA PHE A 60 -8.55 -16.04 -10.71
C PHE A 60 -7.36 -15.09 -10.82
N SER A 61 -7.61 -13.78 -10.82
CA SER A 61 -6.57 -12.78 -10.63
C SER A 61 -6.51 -12.41 -9.16
N ALA A 62 -5.42 -12.80 -8.49
CA ALA A 62 -5.12 -12.34 -7.13
C ALA A 62 -4.70 -10.86 -7.08
N ASN A 63 -4.48 -10.24 -8.24
CA ASN A 63 -3.96 -8.87 -8.33
C ASN A 63 -5.10 -7.87 -8.37
N THR A 64 -5.05 -6.90 -7.45
CA THR A 64 -5.84 -5.68 -7.49
C THR A 64 -5.18 -4.65 -8.41
N ALA A 65 -5.90 -3.57 -8.72
CA ALA A 65 -5.30 -2.43 -9.43
C ALA A 65 -4.09 -1.87 -8.67
N TYR A 66 -3.12 -1.32 -9.42
CA TYR A 66 -1.92 -0.69 -8.86
C TYR A 66 -2.21 0.73 -8.33
N VAL A 67 -3.09 0.79 -7.34
CA VAL A 67 -3.56 2.00 -6.65
C VAL A 67 -3.71 1.70 -5.15
N ASN A 68 -3.93 2.74 -4.34
CA ASN A 68 -4.17 2.56 -2.90
C ASN A 68 -5.45 1.78 -2.67
N THR A 69 -5.40 0.76 -1.79
CA THR A 69 -6.56 -0.05 -1.40
C THR A 69 -7.60 0.77 -0.65
N ILE A 70 -7.17 1.71 0.20
CA ILE A 70 -8.05 2.62 0.94
C ILE A 70 -8.17 3.93 0.13
N PRO A 71 -9.36 4.30 -0.35
CA PRO A 71 -9.58 5.55 -1.07
C PRO A 71 -9.62 6.76 -0.13
N THR A 72 -9.39 7.96 -0.66
CA THR A 72 -9.26 9.20 0.15
C THR A 72 -10.51 9.53 0.99
N ASP A 73 -11.70 9.16 0.52
CA ASP A 73 -12.96 9.37 1.22
C ASP A 73 -13.18 8.40 2.40
N GLN A 74 -12.44 7.29 2.43
CA GLN A 74 -12.41 6.33 3.54
C GLN A 74 -11.13 6.44 4.39
N GLU A 75 -10.27 7.42 4.11
CA GLU A 75 -9.05 7.64 4.87
C GLU A 75 -9.37 8.24 6.24
N GLU A 76 -8.86 7.62 7.29
CA GLU A 76 -8.99 8.12 8.66
C GLU A 76 -8.14 9.38 8.88
N ARG A 77 -8.63 10.27 9.76
CA ARG A 77 -7.86 11.48 10.10
C ARG A 77 -6.61 11.12 10.88
N PHE A 78 -5.49 11.73 10.50
CA PHE A 78 -4.24 11.53 11.21
C PHE A 78 -4.35 11.98 12.69
N PRO A 79 -4.06 11.11 13.67
CA PRO A 79 -4.32 11.40 15.09
C PRO A 79 -3.27 12.31 15.73
N GLY A 80 -2.06 12.39 15.15
CA GLY A 80 -0.94 13.13 15.70
C GLY A 80 -0.74 14.55 15.15
N ASN A 81 0.38 15.16 15.52
CA ASN A 81 0.81 16.44 14.94
C ASN A 81 1.88 16.17 13.87
N ILE A 82 1.47 16.31 12.60
CA ILE A 82 2.31 16.00 11.44
C ILE A 82 3.61 16.84 11.45
N GLU A 83 3.54 18.13 11.79
CA GLU A 83 4.69 19.03 11.80
C GLU A 83 5.76 18.60 12.82
N ILE A 84 5.32 18.26 14.04
CA ILE A 84 6.22 17.77 15.10
C ILE A 84 6.81 16.42 14.70
N GLU A 85 5.98 15.50 14.22
CA GLU A 85 6.45 14.16 13.86
C GLU A 85 7.39 14.17 12.65
N GLU A 86 7.17 15.04 11.67
CA GLU A 86 8.12 15.25 10.56
C GLU A 86 9.48 15.72 11.06
N ARG A 87 9.49 16.67 12.00
CA ARG A 87 10.72 17.18 12.60
C ARG A 87 11.45 16.11 13.40
N LEU A 88 10.72 15.30 14.18
CA LEU A 88 11.29 14.16 14.90
C LEU A 88 11.90 13.14 13.92
N ARG A 89 11.19 12.78 12.85
CA ARG A 89 11.71 11.87 11.82
C ARG A 89 12.94 12.44 11.11
N ALA A 90 13.01 13.75 10.89
CA ALA A 90 14.19 14.40 10.33
C ALA A 90 15.41 14.25 11.25
N TYR A 91 15.23 14.42 12.57
CA TYR A 91 16.30 14.19 13.55
C TYR A 91 16.74 12.73 13.60
N MET A 92 15.80 11.77 13.54
CA MET A 92 16.14 10.35 13.47
C MET A 92 16.97 10.01 12.24
N ARG A 93 16.56 10.51 11.06
CA ARG A 93 17.31 10.32 9.80
C ARG A 93 18.71 10.92 9.88
N TRP A 94 18.85 12.12 10.43
CA TRP A 94 20.14 12.77 10.61
C TRP A 94 21.05 11.96 11.53
N ASN A 95 20.56 11.57 12.70
CA ASN A 95 21.34 10.82 13.69
C ASN A 95 21.75 9.45 13.15
N ALA A 96 20.85 8.72 12.48
CA ALA A 96 21.16 7.43 11.86
C ALA A 96 22.29 7.55 10.83
N MET A 97 22.20 8.52 9.92
CA MET A 97 23.24 8.79 8.93
C MET A 97 24.56 9.22 9.61
N ALA A 98 24.50 10.10 10.61
CA ALA A 98 25.67 10.56 11.34
C ALA A 98 26.40 9.42 12.06
N MET A 99 25.68 8.45 12.65
CA MET A 99 26.28 7.27 13.28
C MET A 99 27.07 6.43 12.26
N VAL A 100 26.48 6.12 11.10
CA VAL A 100 27.14 5.31 10.06
C VAL A 100 28.32 6.05 9.45
N VAL A 101 28.16 7.34 9.10
CA VAL A 101 29.26 8.15 8.55
C VAL A 101 30.39 8.28 9.56
N ARG A 102 30.09 8.42 10.86
CA ARG A 102 31.11 8.47 11.90
C ARG A 102 31.84 7.13 12.03
N ALA A 103 31.12 6.01 11.99
CA ALA A 103 31.72 4.68 12.03
C ALA A 103 32.73 4.49 10.90
N ASN A 104 32.35 4.83 9.67
CA ASN A 104 33.19 4.68 8.47
C ASN A 104 34.34 5.71 8.38
N LYS A 105 34.49 6.61 9.35
CA LYS A 105 35.68 7.47 9.48
C LYS A 105 36.79 6.82 10.30
N HIS A 106 36.49 5.75 11.02
CA HIS A 106 37.49 5.01 11.78
C HIS A 106 38.25 4.06 10.85
N ASN A 107 39.56 3.93 11.08
CA ASN A 107 40.42 2.95 10.43
C ASN A 107 40.88 1.94 11.50
N PRO A 108 40.13 0.83 11.68
CA PRO A 108 40.50 -0.28 12.55
C PRO A 108 41.92 -0.81 12.30
N GLU A 109 42.61 -1.27 13.36
CA GLU A 109 43.98 -1.82 13.26
C GLU A 109 44.07 -3.10 12.42
N ASP A 110 42.96 -3.85 12.31
CA ASP A 110 42.84 -5.05 11.48
C ASP A 110 42.60 -4.74 9.98
N GLY A 111 42.52 -3.46 9.62
CA GLY A 111 42.33 -2.99 8.24
C GLY A 111 40.91 -3.17 7.68
N GLY A 112 39.93 -3.50 8.53
CA GLY A 112 38.52 -3.61 8.14
C GLY A 112 37.79 -2.26 8.05
N ASP A 113 36.56 -2.28 7.56
CA ASP A 113 35.61 -1.16 7.64
C ASP A 113 34.37 -1.61 8.42
N LEU A 114 33.80 -0.71 9.24
CA LEU A 114 32.63 -0.99 10.06
C LEU A 114 31.35 -1.08 9.22
N GLY A 115 31.28 -0.33 8.11
CA GLY A 115 30.16 -0.32 7.19
C GLY A 115 28.84 0.23 7.77
N GLY A 116 27.72 -0.13 7.14
CA GLY A 116 26.36 0.23 7.56
C GLY A 116 25.49 0.84 6.44
N HIS A 117 24.19 0.54 6.46
CA HIS A 117 23.24 1.03 5.44
C HIS A 117 22.49 2.28 5.91
N ILE A 118 22.52 3.33 5.08
CA ILE A 118 21.76 4.57 5.33
C ILE A 118 20.42 4.57 4.58
N SER A 119 20.43 4.09 3.33
CA SER A 119 19.26 4.12 2.43
C SER A 119 18.09 3.30 2.94
N SER A 120 18.35 2.12 3.51
CA SER A 120 17.31 1.21 4.01
C SER A 120 16.50 1.83 5.15
N PHE A 121 17.16 2.44 6.13
CA PHE A 121 16.44 3.16 7.19
C PHE A 121 15.72 4.39 6.63
N ALA A 122 16.36 5.12 5.71
CA ALA A 122 15.75 6.30 5.11
C ALA A 122 14.45 5.98 4.32
N SER A 123 14.34 4.84 3.65
CA SER A 123 13.09 4.48 2.97
C SER A 123 11.96 4.13 3.96
N LEU A 124 12.30 3.59 5.14
CA LEU A 124 11.32 3.10 6.12
C LEU A 124 10.98 4.08 7.25
N ALA A 125 11.75 5.14 7.47
CA ALA A 125 11.62 5.98 8.67
C ALA A 125 10.23 6.64 8.85
N THR A 126 9.46 6.84 7.78
CA THR A 126 8.07 7.32 7.90
C THR A 126 7.15 6.24 8.45
N MET A 127 7.24 5.01 7.92
CA MET A 127 6.48 3.85 8.39
C MET A 127 6.82 3.52 9.84
N LEU A 128 8.12 3.45 10.17
CA LEU A 128 8.57 3.20 11.54
C LEU A 128 8.12 4.30 12.50
N GLY A 129 8.23 5.58 12.09
CA GLY A 129 7.75 6.71 12.89
C GLY A 129 6.25 6.62 13.19
N CYS A 130 5.43 6.25 12.20
CA CYS A 130 4.01 6.02 12.40
C CYS A 130 3.75 4.89 13.41
N GLY A 131 4.45 3.76 13.24
CA GLY A 131 4.37 2.62 14.16
C GLY A 131 4.70 2.97 15.60
N PHE A 132 5.84 3.64 15.82
CA PHE A 132 6.30 4.03 17.17
C PHE A 132 5.38 5.07 17.85
N ASN A 133 4.76 5.97 17.09
CA ASN A 133 3.92 7.01 17.67
C ASN A 133 2.49 6.55 17.94
N HIS A 134 1.94 5.64 17.12
CA HIS A 134 0.49 5.41 17.05
C HIS A 134 0.04 3.96 17.15
N PHE A 135 0.94 2.97 17.03
CA PHE A 135 0.53 1.56 16.94
C PHE A 135 1.20 0.67 17.98
N TRP A 136 2.52 0.79 18.16
CA TRP A 136 3.27 -0.21 18.89
C TRP A 136 3.29 0.07 20.39
N HIS A 137 2.96 -0.96 21.16
CA HIS A 137 2.93 -0.93 22.61
C HIS A 137 4.21 -1.53 23.18
N ALA A 138 4.78 -0.85 24.17
CA ALA A 138 5.82 -1.42 25.02
C ALA A 138 5.19 -2.34 26.08
N ASP A 139 6.04 -3.12 26.75
CA ASP A 139 5.62 -3.86 27.95
C ASP A 139 5.14 -2.90 29.05
N ASP A 140 3.93 -3.13 29.56
CA ASP A 140 3.30 -2.35 30.63
C ASP A 140 3.09 -3.15 31.94
N GLY A 141 3.64 -4.36 32.01
CA GLY A 141 3.50 -5.27 33.15
C GLY A 141 2.21 -6.11 33.16
N VAL A 142 1.24 -5.80 32.29
CA VAL A 142 0.02 -6.60 32.05
C VAL A 142 0.06 -7.27 30.67
N HIS A 143 0.53 -6.52 29.67
CA HIS A 143 0.80 -6.97 28.33
C HIS A 143 2.31 -6.80 28.05
N GLY A 144 2.98 -7.88 27.62
CA GLY A 144 4.42 -7.89 27.34
C GLY A 144 4.87 -7.07 26.12
N GLY A 145 3.99 -6.26 25.54
CA GLY A 145 4.24 -5.43 24.37
C GLY A 145 4.16 -6.16 23.02
N ASP A 146 4.26 -5.37 21.96
CA ASP A 146 4.22 -5.84 20.58
C ASP A 146 5.58 -6.42 20.14
N LEU A 147 5.54 -7.55 19.44
CA LEU A 147 6.74 -8.25 18.94
C LEU A 147 7.15 -7.73 17.56
N LEU A 148 8.19 -6.90 17.52
CA LEU A 148 8.67 -6.21 16.32
C LEU A 148 9.90 -6.93 15.72
N TYR A 149 9.77 -7.37 14.46
CA TYR A 149 10.88 -7.93 13.66
C TYR A 149 11.30 -6.89 12.61
N ILE A 150 12.08 -5.91 13.04
CA ILE A 150 12.50 -4.73 12.26
C ILE A 150 14.01 -4.67 12.03
#